data_AF-A0A949FSX3-F1
#
_entry.id   AF-A0A949FSX3-F1
#
_cell.length_a   1.000
_cell.length_b   1.000
_cell.length_c   1.000
_cell.angle_alpha   90.00
_cell.angle_beta   90.00
_cell.angle_gamma   90.00
#
_symmetry.space_group_name_H-M   'P 1'
#
loop_
_entity.id
_entity.type
_entity.pdbx_description
1 polymer ?
#
loop_
_entity_poly.entity_id
_entity_poly.type
_entity_poly.pdbx_seq_one_letter_code
_entity_poly.pdbx_strand_id
1 'polypeptide(L)'
;AIRQGRLRFGRGTVHTRHDNALKLLRDVRQGAAFLNLPDMDFGLKDSAFVDFFGVPAATLLAPARMARSMHMTVQPVVALMRPDGRGYVVQFLPPWEDWPGTDEDEAATRRLNAWIEQQVMAHPAQYLWVHKRFKTRPPGEPSLYA
;
A
#
# COMPACT_ATOMS: atom_id res chain seq x y z
N ALA A 1 -18.86 14.91 2.33
CA ALA A 1 -17.47 15.36 2.58
C ALA A 1 -16.40 14.50 1.90
N ILE A 2 -16.07 13.28 2.37
CA ILE A 2 -14.92 12.49 1.85
C ILE A 2 -14.99 12.22 0.35
N ARG A 3 -16.12 11.68 -0.15
CA ARG A 3 -16.30 11.40 -1.58
C ARG A 3 -16.16 12.67 -2.44
N GLN A 4 -16.78 13.77 -2.02
CA GLN A 4 -16.64 15.06 -2.69
C GLN A 4 -15.17 15.54 -2.70
N GLY A 5 -14.45 15.40 -1.59
CA GLY A 5 -13.02 15.73 -1.51
C GLY A 5 -12.16 14.91 -2.47
N ARG A 6 -12.42 13.60 -2.60
CA ARG A 6 -11.71 12.72 -3.55
C ARG A 6 -12.03 13.06 -5.02
N LEU A 7 -13.25 13.48 -5.30
CA LEU A 7 -13.74 13.75 -6.66
C LEU A 7 -13.63 15.21 -7.08
N ARG A 8 -13.13 16.11 -6.22
CA ARG A 8 -13.12 17.57 -6.46
C ARG A 8 -12.35 18.02 -7.70
N PHE A 9 -11.45 17.17 -8.21
CA PHE A 9 -10.65 17.45 -9.40
C PHE A 9 -11.21 16.76 -10.67
N GLY A 10 -12.38 16.13 -10.61
CA GLY A 10 -13.14 15.65 -11.77
C GLY A 10 -12.54 14.46 -12.53
N ARG A 11 -11.48 13.82 -12.02
CA ARG A 11 -10.69 12.80 -12.74
C ARG A 11 -10.58 11.44 -12.03
N GLY A 12 -11.41 11.17 -11.03
CA GLY A 12 -11.32 9.95 -10.23
C GLY A 12 -12.60 9.13 -10.20
N THR A 13 -12.47 7.81 -10.08
CA THR A 13 -13.53 6.90 -9.67
C THR A 13 -13.20 6.43 -8.24
N VAL A 14 -14.21 6.35 -7.37
CA VAL A 14 -14.04 5.82 -6.01
C VAL A 14 -14.72 4.48 -5.93
N HIS A 15 -13.93 3.43 -5.71
CA HIS A 15 -14.40 2.09 -5.38
C HIS A 15 -14.29 1.88 -3.87
N THR A 16 -15.38 1.46 -3.25
CA THR A 16 -15.44 1.11 -1.83
C THR A 16 -15.14 -0.38 -1.63
N ARG A 17 -14.88 -0.80 -0.39
CA ARG A 17 -14.65 -2.22 -0.06
C ARG A 17 -15.85 -3.11 -0.31
N HIS A 18 -17.05 -2.53 -0.33
CA HIS A 18 -18.29 -3.25 -0.62
C HIS A 18 -18.56 -3.34 -2.12
N ASP A 19 -17.83 -2.59 -2.93
CA ASP A 19 -17.96 -2.67 -4.38
C ASP A 19 -17.32 -3.96 -4.89
N ASN A 20 -17.90 -4.49 -5.96
CA ASN A 20 -17.34 -5.62 -6.67
C ASN A 20 -15.97 -5.22 -7.26
N ALA A 21 -14.91 -5.92 -6.85
CA ALA A 21 -13.54 -5.70 -7.32
C ALA A 21 -13.41 -5.73 -8.86
N LEU A 22 -14.30 -6.44 -9.56
CA LEU A 22 -14.33 -6.45 -11.04
C LEU A 22 -14.53 -5.06 -11.64
N LYS A 23 -15.23 -4.13 -10.96
CA LYS A 23 -15.40 -2.76 -11.44
C LYS A 23 -14.05 -2.02 -11.44
N LEU A 24 -13.31 -2.11 -10.34
CA LEU A 24 -11.97 -1.55 -10.22
C LEU A 24 -11.04 -2.13 -11.29
N LEU A 25 -11.04 -3.46 -11.46
CA LEU A 25 -10.19 -4.13 -12.45
C LEU A 25 -10.54 -3.71 -13.89
N ARG A 26 -11.81 -3.47 -14.21
CA ARG A 26 -12.21 -2.94 -15.53
C ARG A 26 -11.68 -1.53 -15.76
N ASP A 27 -11.80 -0.64 -14.78
CA ASP A 27 -11.30 0.73 -14.91
C ASP A 27 -9.78 0.74 -15.14
N VAL A 28 -9.03 -0.10 -14.41
CA VAL A 28 -7.58 -0.23 -14.58
C VAL A 28 -7.23 -0.76 -15.97
N ARG A 29 -7.96 -1.76 -16.49
CA ARG A 29 -7.77 -2.26 -17.87
C ARG A 29 -8.08 -1.23 -18.94
N GLN A 30 -8.91 -0.22 -18.64
CA GLN A 30 -9.20 0.91 -19.54
C GLN A 30 -8.15 2.03 -19.44
N GLY A 31 -7.07 1.83 -18.69
CA GLY A 31 -5.97 2.79 -18.55
C GLY A 31 -6.10 3.72 -17.33
N ALA A 32 -7.04 3.47 -16.42
CA ALA A 32 -7.12 4.24 -15.18
C ALA A 32 -5.93 3.92 -14.26
N ALA A 33 -5.32 4.96 -13.70
CA ALA A 33 -4.31 4.79 -12.65
C ALA A 33 -4.96 4.29 -11.35
N PHE A 34 -4.35 3.27 -10.73
CA PHE A 34 -4.76 2.76 -9.43
C PHE A 34 -3.79 3.23 -8.35
N LEU A 35 -4.32 3.91 -7.33
CA LEU A 35 -3.55 4.31 -6.15
C LEU A 35 -3.74 3.28 -5.03
N ASN A 36 -2.64 2.67 -4.61
CA ASN A 36 -2.62 1.69 -3.53
C ASN A 36 -1.82 2.22 -2.31
N LEU A 37 -2.32 1.92 -1.11
CA LEU A 37 -1.61 2.14 0.17
C LEU A 37 -1.39 0.77 0.81
N PRO A 38 -0.25 0.09 0.51
CA PRO A 38 -0.08 -1.34 0.78
C PRO A 38 0.27 -1.69 2.23
N ASP A 39 0.58 -0.69 3.07
CA ASP A 39 1.16 -0.84 4.41
C ASP A 39 0.13 -0.78 5.54
N MET A 40 -1.13 -1.08 5.24
CA MET A 40 -2.21 -1.10 6.23
C MET A 40 -2.56 -2.53 6.67
N ASP A 41 -3.00 -2.66 7.92
CA ASP A 41 -3.43 -3.93 8.52
C ASP A 41 -4.96 -4.04 8.41
N PHE A 42 -5.40 -4.99 7.58
CA PHE A 42 -6.80 -5.31 7.31
C PHE A 42 -7.23 -6.69 7.83
N GLY A 43 -6.44 -7.31 8.70
CA GLY A 43 -6.69 -8.66 9.20
C GLY A 43 -6.15 -9.76 8.28
N LEU A 44 -6.50 -11.00 8.62
CA LEU A 44 -5.94 -12.22 8.01
C LEU A 44 -6.46 -12.53 6.61
N LYS A 45 -7.64 -12.01 6.26
CA LYS A 45 -8.25 -12.30 4.96
C LYS A 45 -7.38 -11.73 3.84
N ASP A 46 -6.94 -12.60 2.94
CA ASP A 46 -6.07 -12.27 1.79
C ASP A 46 -4.71 -11.65 2.18
N SER A 47 -4.29 -11.86 3.43
CA SER A 47 -3.01 -11.42 3.99
C SER A 47 -2.11 -12.60 4.33
N ALA A 48 -0.81 -12.35 4.36
CA ALA A 48 0.17 -13.21 5.02
C ALA A 48 0.89 -12.43 6.13
N PHE A 49 1.54 -13.15 7.05
CA PHE A 49 2.47 -12.53 7.99
C PHE A 49 3.80 -12.30 7.28
N VAL A 50 4.04 -11.05 6.91
CA VAL A 50 5.26 -10.63 6.23
C VAL A 50 5.95 -9.60 7.10
N ASP A 51 7.24 -9.78 7.33
CA ASP A 51 7.99 -8.90 8.22
C ASP A 51 7.92 -7.44 7.77
N PHE A 52 7.70 -6.57 8.75
CA PHE A 52 7.83 -5.12 8.65
C PHE A 52 8.63 -4.63 9.86
N PHE A 53 9.85 -4.12 9.63
CA PHE A 53 10.84 -3.83 10.68
C PHE A 53 11.15 -5.03 11.59
N GLY A 54 11.21 -6.23 11.01
CA GLY A 54 11.49 -7.48 11.76
C GLY A 54 10.34 -7.97 12.65
N VAL A 55 9.18 -7.32 12.60
CA VAL A 55 7.97 -7.75 13.30
C VAL A 55 7.01 -8.37 12.28
N PRO A 56 6.49 -9.60 12.50
CA PRO A 56 5.49 -10.19 11.64
C PRO A 56 4.24 -9.31 11.57
N ALA A 57 3.90 -8.84 10.36
CA ALA A 57 2.76 -7.95 10.13
C ALA A 57 1.79 -8.57 9.13
N ALA A 58 0.49 -8.59 9.46
CA ALA A 58 -0.54 -8.98 8.50
C ALA A 58 -0.54 -7.99 7.33
N THR A 59 -0.15 -8.47 6.15
CA THR A 59 0.05 -7.65 4.95
C THR A 59 -0.67 -8.28 3.78
N LEU A 60 -1.48 -7.49 3.07
CA LEU A 60 -2.24 -7.97 1.92
C LEU A 60 -1.32 -8.41 0.79
N LEU A 61 -1.61 -9.59 0.21
CA LEU A 61 -0.91 -10.11 -0.98
C LEU A 61 -1.51 -9.57 -2.29
N ALA A 62 -2.70 -8.98 -2.20
CA ALA A 62 -3.45 -8.47 -3.35
C ALA A 62 -2.66 -7.50 -4.26
N PRO A 63 -1.81 -6.58 -3.75
CA PRO A 63 -1.02 -5.70 -4.61
C PRO A 63 -0.11 -6.46 -5.58
N ALA A 64 0.63 -7.46 -5.10
CA ALA A 64 1.51 -8.27 -5.94
C ALA A 64 0.70 -9.06 -6.98
N ARG A 65 -0.37 -9.73 -6.54
CA ARG A 65 -1.29 -10.47 -7.43
C ARG A 65 -1.89 -9.59 -8.52
N MET A 66 -2.32 -8.39 -8.16
CA MET A 66 -2.94 -7.43 -9.07
C MET A 66 -1.93 -6.90 -10.10
N ALA A 67 -0.72 -6.54 -9.65
CA ALA A 67 0.34 -6.08 -10.55
C ALA A 67 0.73 -7.17 -11.56
N ARG A 68 0.91 -8.42 -11.11
CA ARG A 68 1.23 -9.55 -11.98
C ARG A 68 0.11 -9.86 -12.98
N SER A 69 -1.10 -10.08 -12.49
CA SER A 69 -2.24 -10.54 -13.31
C SER A 69 -2.71 -9.53 -14.36
N MET A 70 -2.41 -8.25 -14.17
CA MET A 70 -2.78 -7.19 -15.11
C MET A 70 -1.57 -6.55 -15.80
N HIS A 71 -0.36 -7.09 -15.62
CA HIS A 71 0.88 -6.55 -16.19
C HIS A 71 1.03 -5.04 -15.94
N MET A 72 0.79 -4.61 -14.70
CA MET A 72 0.81 -3.20 -14.36
C MET A 72 2.24 -2.67 -14.29
N THR A 73 2.44 -1.45 -14.80
CA THR A 73 3.59 -0.64 -14.40
C THR A 73 3.41 -0.22 -12.94
N VAL A 74 4.33 -0.64 -12.06
CA VAL A 74 4.29 -0.30 -10.65
C VAL A 74 5.21 0.89 -10.39
N GLN A 75 4.59 2.02 -10.07
CA GLN A 75 5.28 3.29 -9.88
C GLN A 75 5.25 3.66 -8.38
N PRO A 76 6.37 3.57 -7.65
CA PRO A 76 6.44 4.08 -6.29
C PRO A 76 6.24 5.60 -6.25
N VAL A 77 5.43 6.06 -5.30
CA VAL A 77 5.15 7.47 -5.08
C VAL A 77 5.30 7.78 -3.60
N VAL A 78 6.11 8.78 -3.26
CA VAL A 78 6.33 9.24 -1.89
C VAL A 78 5.83 10.68 -1.77
N ALA A 79 4.99 10.95 -0.78
CA ALA A 79 4.51 12.29 -0.48
C ALA A 79 5.05 12.74 0.88
N LEU A 80 5.80 13.85 0.88
CA LEU A 80 6.42 14.42 2.08
C LEU A 80 5.85 15.80 2.36
N MET A 81 5.60 16.10 3.63
CA MET A 81 5.33 17.44 4.11
C MET A 81 6.62 18.27 4.10
N ARG A 82 6.55 19.49 3.60
CA ARG A 82 7.63 20.47 3.71
C ARG A 82 7.65 21.08 5.12
N PRO A 83 8.83 21.46 5.64
CA PRO A 83 8.93 22.19 6.90
C PRO A 83 8.06 23.45 6.91
N ASP A 84 7.60 23.82 8.11
CA ASP A 84 6.89 25.07 8.40
C ASP A 84 5.57 25.23 7.64
N GLY A 85 4.91 24.12 7.31
CA GLY A 85 3.59 24.15 6.65
C GLY A 85 3.63 24.62 5.19
N ARG A 86 4.79 24.61 4.54
CA ARG A 86 4.97 25.08 3.14
C ARG A 86 4.41 24.14 2.06
N GLY A 87 3.47 23.28 2.42
CA GLY A 87 2.83 22.31 1.53
C GLY A 87 3.57 20.97 1.47
N TYR A 88 3.52 20.32 0.30
CA TYR A 88 4.00 18.95 0.10
C TYR A 88 4.96 18.87 -1.08
N VAL A 89 5.86 17.89 -1.05
CA VAL A 89 6.61 17.41 -2.22
C VAL A 89 6.10 16.01 -2.53
N VAL A 90 5.67 15.79 -3.78
CA VAL A 90 5.26 14.47 -4.26
C VAL A 90 6.31 13.99 -5.25
N GLN A 91 6.97 12.90 -4.91
CA GLN A 91 8.03 12.30 -5.69
C GLN A 91 7.47 11.06 -6.40
N PHE A 92 7.50 11.10 -7.74
CA PHE A 92 7.29 9.93 -8.58
C PHE A 92 8.69 9.37 -8.86
N LEU A 93 9.00 8.20 -8.30
CA LEU A 93 10.31 7.57 -8.47
C LEU A 93 10.41 6.90 -9.85
N PRO A 94 11.49 6.20 -10.22
CA PRO A 94 11.42 5.30 -11.37
C PRO A 94 10.43 4.15 -11.11
N PRO A 95 9.69 3.66 -12.11
CA PRO A 95 8.91 2.44 -11.99
C PRO A 95 9.79 1.26 -11.59
N TRP A 96 9.22 0.30 -10.87
CA TRP A 96 9.86 -1.00 -10.67
C TRP A 96 9.76 -1.83 -11.94
N GLU A 97 10.90 -2.29 -12.43
CA GLU A 97 11.00 -3.08 -13.66
C GLU A 97 10.75 -4.57 -13.41
N ASP A 98 11.09 -5.06 -12.21
CA ASP A 98 11.16 -6.49 -11.89
C ASP A 98 10.25 -6.92 -10.73
N TRP A 99 9.31 -6.07 -10.31
CA TRP A 99 8.35 -6.38 -9.25
C TRP A 99 6.91 -6.50 -9.80
N PRO A 100 6.14 -7.52 -9.40
CA PRO A 100 6.50 -8.62 -8.50
C PRO A 100 7.31 -9.74 -9.18
N GLY A 101 7.65 -9.59 -10.47
CA GLY A 101 8.47 -10.54 -11.21
C GLY A 101 7.95 -11.97 -11.13
N THR A 102 8.87 -12.90 -10.90
CA THR A 102 8.59 -14.34 -10.66
C THR A 102 8.53 -14.71 -9.18
N ASP A 103 8.60 -13.72 -8.28
CA ASP A 103 8.58 -13.98 -6.84
C ASP A 103 7.23 -14.57 -6.43
N GLU A 104 7.23 -15.48 -5.46
CA GLU A 104 6.00 -15.86 -4.75
C GLU A 104 5.38 -14.63 -4.08
N ASP A 105 4.06 -14.63 -3.89
CA ASP A 105 3.33 -13.44 -3.43
C ASP A 105 3.87 -12.87 -2.10
N GLU A 106 4.27 -13.74 -1.17
CA GLU A 106 4.86 -13.34 0.12
C GLU A 106 6.26 -12.73 -0.05
N ALA A 107 7.09 -13.28 -0.94
CA ALA A 107 8.43 -12.76 -1.23
C ALA A 107 8.36 -11.38 -1.91
N ALA A 108 7.46 -11.21 -2.89
CA ALA A 108 7.17 -9.92 -3.50
C ALA A 108 6.68 -8.90 -2.45
N THR A 109 5.80 -9.34 -1.55
CA THR A 109 5.29 -8.50 -0.46
C THR A 109 6.40 -8.13 0.52
N ARG A 110 7.35 -9.03 0.79
CA ARG A 110 8.50 -8.73 1.66
C ARG A 110 9.41 -7.68 1.03
N ARG A 111 9.70 -7.77 -0.27
CA ARG A 111 10.45 -6.72 -1.00
C ARG A 111 9.75 -5.37 -0.91
N LEU A 112 8.42 -5.35 -1.03
CA LEU A 112 7.62 -4.14 -0.90
C LEU A 112 7.73 -3.55 0.52
N ASN A 113 7.59 -4.37 1.56
CA ASN A 113 7.77 -3.93 2.95
C ASN A 113 9.19 -3.40 3.19
N ALA A 114 10.23 -4.08 2.69
CA ALA A 114 11.62 -3.63 2.82
C ALA A 114 11.86 -2.27 2.16
N TRP A 115 11.26 -2.03 1.00
CA TRP A 115 11.34 -0.71 0.37
C TRP A 115 10.60 0.37 1.17
N ILE A 116 9.42 0.06 1.72
CA ILE A 116 8.69 0.99 2.59
C ILE A 116 9.52 1.29 3.85
N GLU A 117 10.15 0.29 4.47
CA GLU A 117 11.04 0.46 5.63
C GLU A 117 12.14 1.49 5.32
N GLN A 118 12.75 1.43 4.14
CA GLN A 118 13.75 2.41 3.71
C GLN A 118 13.16 3.84 3.62
N GLN A 119 11.96 3.99 3.06
CA GLN A 119 11.30 5.30 2.98
C GLN A 119 10.93 5.84 4.35
N VAL A 120 10.46 4.97 5.25
CA VAL A 120 10.16 5.31 6.64
C VAL A 120 11.43 5.74 7.37
N MET A 121 12.53 5.01 7.22
CA MET A 121 13.80 5.35 7.85
C MET A 121 14.39 6.68 7.36
N ALA A 122 14.13 7.05 6.10
CA ALA A 122 14.54 8.36 5.59
C ALA A 122 13.75 9.52 6.24
N HIS A 123 12.47 9.30 6.58
CA HIS A 123 11.57 10.33 7.12
C HIS A 123 10.66 9.78 8.24
N PRO A 124 11.21 9.30 9.38
CA PRO A 124 10.46 8.53 10.36
C PRO A 124 9.32 9.33 10.98
N ALA A 125 9.52 10.63 11.23
CA ALA A 125 8.48 11.50 11.79
C ALA A 125 7.26 11.70 10.87
N GLN A 126 7.36 11.38 9.58
CA GLN A 126 6.28 11.57 8.60
C GLN A 126 5.50 10.29 8.29
N TYR A 127 5.90 9.14 8.85
CA TYR A 127 5.13 7.92 8.71
C TYR A 127 3.88 7.95 9.59
N LEU A 128 2.80 7.30 9.15
CA LEU A 128 1.51 7.28 9.87
C LEU A 128 1.54 6.30 11.06
N TRP A 129 2.33 6.62 12.09
CA TRP A 129 2.51 5.77 13.29
C TRP A 129 1.24 5.57 14.13
N VAL A 130 0.21 6.40 13.93
CA VAL A 130 -1.10 6.27 14.60
C VAL A 130 -1.83 4.99 14.14
N HIS A 131 -1.55 4.50 12.93
CA HIS A 131 -2.11 3.23 12.48
C HIS A 131 -1.48 2.07 13.28
N LYS A 132 -2.32 1.27 13.92
CA LYS A 132 -1.90 0.05 14.64
C LYS A 132 -1.48 -1.05 13.64
N ARG A 133 -0.29 -0.90 13.05
CA ARG A 133 0.28 -1.74 11.98
C ARG A 133 0.38 -3.22 12.33
N PHE A 134 0.57 -3.55 13.60
CA PHE A 134 0.82 -4.89 14.12
C PHE A 134 -0.36 -5.45 14.93
N LYS A 135 -1.60 -4.98 14.70
CA LYS A 135 -2.73 -5.30 15.59
C LYS A 135 -3.20 -6.74 15.36
N THR A 136 -3.08 -7.23 14.14
CA THR A 136 -3.30 -8.63 13.80
C THR A 136 -2.00 -9.38 14.04
N ARG A 137 -2.03 -10.37 14.92
CA ARG A 137 -0.84 -11.13 15.37
C ARG A 137 -0.91 -12.58 14.90
N PRO A 138 0.25 -13.25 14.72
CA PRO A 138 0.30 -14.70 14.56
C PRO A 138 -0.45 -15.42 15.69
N PRO A 139 -1.05 -16.60 15.41
CA PRO A 139 -1.77 -17.36 16.44
C PRO A 139 -0.89 -17.60 17.68
N GLY A 140 -1.40 -17.24 18.86
CA GLY A 140 -0.70 -17.40 20.13
C GLY A 140 0.20 -16.23 20.54
N GLU A 141 0.43 -15.24 19.68
CA GLU A 141 1.20 -14.05 20.06
C GLU A 141 0.35 -12.98 20.75
N PRO A 142 0.88 -12.31 21.80
CA PRO A 142 0.18 -11.25 22.49
C PRO A 142 0.05 -9.98 21.64
N SER A 143 -0.94 -9.14 21.99
CA SER A 143 -1.10 -7.80 21.40
C SER A 143 0.07 -6.89 21.76
N LEU A 144 0.53 -6.08 20.80
CA LEU A 144 1.54 -5.04 21.01
C LEU A 144 0.94 -3.66 21.39
N TYR A 145 -0.39 -3.56 21.47
CA TYR A 145 -1.11 -2.29 21.70
C TYR A 145 -2.04 -2.32 22.91
N ALA A 146 -1.64 -3.08 23.94
CA ALA A 146 -2.34 -3.15 25.22
C ALA A 146 -2.38 -1.79 25.93
#